data_AF-A0A0G4GA15-F1
#
_entry.id   AF-A0A0G4GA15-F1
#
_cell.length_a   1.000
_cell.length_b   1.000
_cell.length_c   1.000
_cell.angle_alpha   90.00
_cell.angle_beta   90.00
_cell.angle_gamma   90.00
#
_symmetry.space_group_name_H-M   'P 1'
#
loop_
_entity.id
_entity.type
_entity.pdbx_description
1 polymer ?
#
loop_
_entity_poly.entity_id
_entity_poly.type
_entity_poly.pdbx_seq_one_letter_code
_entity_poly.pdbx_strand_id
1 'polypeptide(L)'
;MRWTSTAAATTELPTARQQEGYSTATDSLLRFREVIPVVSGGRCTATQLRSKPYLADHADRRRADRPFGHSWDEGTASQPPMDLSHDPSAAASSCSVDAFRRQISVLQTHLTQAEHGLVTIERSHSHNAAVEIPSALVNSLSVVSSALAAFNDDLAAMHPSPIPPSHPSPPAAHPAATHTEHTTAHTDNGTANPLSEDLYRDVVTRFLPVDVAVSSARAANKTSGIDLVDETFMLTRIDTDLSRRSLRGLIDVERPFQYYTKCAHALEYGGALWCEWPDFIRLADIYKLTPSTGLPLIMSPQWMAAHLPTKADFHTMPLALRQYSTFGHLLNYKGTSLALTKVDEADDGGEGKEGDGEGGSQGEGEGDGGVTRQRYRIGVGEEEWRFETVPLSGLPPRHPYRRTYDPHNPPIRRHGFLFPSFTAFMKRMVLTQWFNQEGVGEKLVFRVGVGRGDERYQRVLTDPIDGHATIDFIEEGERQRFIMLKGMKEDDTVAAYLWVCRGYIILFATEAEIEGHTPWEDQLSISAPLLRSLLTKYRLAHIIPRWG
;
A
#
# COMPACT_ATOMS: atom_id res chain seq x y z
N MET A 1 -25.83 60.37 -65.36
CA MET A 1 -26.69 60.44 -64.16
C MET A 1 -25.86 59.90 -62.99
N ARG A 2 -25.29 60.72 -62.10
CA ARG A 2 -25.87 61.27 -60.84
C ARG A 2 -26.57 60.16 -60.02
N TRP A 3 -26.27 59.77 -58.76
CA TRP A 3 -25.64 60.33 -57.52
C TRP A 3 -25.19 59.12 -56.64
N THR A 4 -23.98 59.05 -56.04
CA THR A 4 -23.51 59.34 -54.64
C THR A 4 -24.15 58.62 -53.44
N SER A 5 -23.28 57.98 -52.62
CA SER A 5 -23.26 57.83 -51.13
C SER A 5 -24.40 57.03 -50.47
N THR A 6 -24.33 56.24 -49.37
CA THR A 6 -23.51 56.11 -48.13
C THR A 6 -23.88 54.71 -47.58
N ALA A 7 -23.06 53.90 -46.90
CA ALA A 7 -22.79 53.98 -45.45
C ALA A 7 -21.94 52.76 -45.00
N ALA A 8 -21.03 53.04 -44.07
CA ALA A 8 -20.23 52.07 -43.34
C ALA A 8 -21.07 51.38 -42.24
N ALA A 9 -20.89 50.07 -42.07
CA ALA A 9 -21.37 49.33 -40.92
C ALA A 9 -20.17 48.74 -40.17
N THR A 10 -19.83 49.41 -39.08
CA THR A 10 -18.92 48.97 -38.02
C THR A 10 -19.52 47.71 -37.39
N THR A 11 -18.83 46.57 -37.48
CA THR A 11 -19.22 45.36 -36.73
C THR A 11 -18.35 45.28 -35.49
N GLU A 12 -18.99 45.46 -34.34
CA GLU A 12 -18.39 45.47 -33.01
C GLU A 12 -17.81 44.10 -32.65
N LEU A 13 -16.58 44.11 -32.14
CA LEU A 13 -15.96 42.98 -31.43
C LEU A 13 -16.65 42.78 -30.07
N PRO A 14 -16.96 41.54 -29.66
CA PRO A 14 -17.37 41.30 -28.29
C PRO A 14 -16.18 41.40 -27.34
N THR A 15 -16.41 42.24 -26.34
CA THR A 15 -15.56 42.67 -25.25
C THR A 15 -14.90 41.50 -24.50
N ALA A 16 -13.58 41.59 -24.37
CA ALA A 16 -12.78 40.76 -23.47
C ALA A 16 -13.28 40.95 -22.03
N ARG A 17 -13.78 39.87 -21.41
CA ARG A 17 -13.91 39.81 -19.95
C ARG A 17 -12.51 39.62 -19.37
N GLN A 18 -12.10 40.60 -18.56
CA GLN A 18 -11.02 40.47 -17.58
C GLN A 18 -11.22 39.17 -16.79
N GLN A 19 -10.27 38.25 -16.95
CA GLN A 19 -10.07 37.15 -16.02
C GLN A 19 -8.83 37.53 -15.20
N GLU A 20 -9.05 38.34 -14.18
CA GLU A 20 -8.05 38.63 -13.15
C GLU A 20 -7.94 37.43 -12.20
N GLY A 21 -6.71 36.95 -12.03
CA GLY A 21 -6.21 36.70 -10.69
C GLY A 21 -6.38 35.31 -10.07
N TYR A 22 -6.03 34.21 -10.76
CA TYR A 22 -5.63 32.97 -10.06
C TYR A 22 -4.61 32.18 -10.91
N SER A 23 -3.31 32.37 -10.62
CA SER A 23 -2.24 31.44 -11.03
C SER A 23 -0.92 31.80 -10.34
N THR A 24 -0.75 31.47 -9.06
CA THR A 24 0.53 31.67 -8.33
C THR A 24 1.08 30.39 -7.68
N ALA A 25 0.31 29.31 -7.57
CA ALA A 25 0.77 28.11 -6.87
C ALA A 25 1.74 27.22 -7.69
N THR A 26 1.48 26.99 -8.98
CA THR A 26 2.31 26.11 -9.82
C THR A 26 3.50 26.81 -10.48
N ASP A 27 3.37 28.10 -10.77
CA ASP A 27 4.51 28.92 -11.16
C ASP A 27 5.53 29.01 -10.01
N SER A 28 5.08 28.92 -8.75
CA SER A 28 5.98 28.84 -7.58
C SER A 28 6.71 27.49 -7.48
N LEU A 29 6.06 26.37 -7.78
CA LEU A 29 6.71 25.03 -7.79
C LEU A 29 7.74 24.89 -8.93
N LEU A 30 7.50 25.52 -10.08
CA LEU A 30 8.46 25.56 -11.18
C LEU A 30 9.56 26.62 -10.94
N ARG A 31 9.24 27.80 -10.37
CA ARG A 31 10.25 28.82 -10.01
C ARG A 31 11.15 28.39 -8.86
N PHE A 32 10.68 27.60 -7.90
CA PHE A 32 11.54 27.01 -6.87
C PHE A 32 12.57 26.03 -7.47
N ARG A 33 12.28 25.44 -8.64
CA ARG A 33 13.16 24.50 -9.35
C ARG A 33 14.22 25.18 -10.25
N GLU A 34 14.08 26.48 -10.56
CA GLU A 34 15.03 27.22 -11.42
C GLU A 34 16.12 28.00 -10.65
N VAL A 35 16.15 27.92 -9.31
CA VAL A 35 17.19 28.59 -8.49
C VAL A 35 18.31 27.60 -8.14
N ILE A 36 19.20 27.33 -9.10
CA ILE A 36 20.55 26.80 -8.83
C ILE A 36 21.54 27.78 -9.49
N PRO A 37 22.52 28.34 -8.76
CA PRO A 37 23.46 29.27 -9.36
C PRO A 37 24.40 28.51 -10.29
N VAL A 38 24.41 28.93 -11.56
CA VAL A 38 25.49 28.63 -12.50
C VAL A 38 26.77 29.25 -11.95
N VAL A 39 27.58 28.46 -11.24
CA VAL A 39 28.96 28.83 -10.93
C VAL A 39 29.75 28.66 -12.23
N SER A 40 29.91 29.77 -12.95
CA SER A 40 30.75 29.88 -14.13
C SER A 40 32.19 29.50 -13.79
N GLY A 41 32.75 28.56 -14.55
CA GLY A 41 34.06 27.96 -14.32
C GLY A 41 35.23 28.94 -14.37
N GLY A 42 36.17 28.71 -13.45
CA GLY A 42 37.54 29.21 -13.52
C GLY A 42 38.50 28.02 -13.55
N ARG A 43 39.32 27.94 -14.61
CA ARG A 43 40.41 26.97 -14.76
C ARG A 43 41.40 27.12 -13.60
N CYS A 44 41.78 26.02 -12.96
CA CYS A 44 42.98 25.97 -12.13
C CYS A 44 43.81 24.73 -12.47
N THR A 45 44.97 24.99 -13.06
CA THR A 45 46.07 24.04 -13.25
C THR A 45 46.68 23.64 -11.92
N ALA A 46 47.08 22.38 -11.81
CA ALA A 46 47.78 21.80 -10.68
C ALA A 46 49.09 22.55 -10.36
N THR A 47 49.30 22.93 -9.09
CA THR A 47 50.65 23.01 -8.51
C THR A 47 50.58 22.66 -7.03
N GLN A 48 51.40 21.68 -6.69
CA GLN A 48 51.70 21.11 -5.38
C GLN A 48 52.39 22.14 -4.47
N LEU A 49 51.94 22.33 -3.23
CA LEU A 49 52.78 22.86 -2.14
C LEU A 49 52.20 22.54 -0.75
N ARG A 50 53.06 21.90 0.07
CA ARG A 50 52.92 21.70 1.52
C ARG A 50 52.76 23.05 2.24
N SER A 51 51.94 23.10 3.30
CA SER A 51 52.37 23.28 4.71
C SER A 51 51.28 23.89 5.62
N LYS A 52 50.97 23.14 6.69
CA LYS A 52 50.73 23.48 8.11
C LYS A 52 49.70 24.57 8.55
N PRO A 53 49.18 24.44 9.80
CA PRO A 53 47.87 24.95 10.20
C PRO A 53 47.93 26.30 10.93
N TYR A 54 46.82 27.04 10.90
CA TYR A 54 46.63 28.24 11.70
C TYR A 54 45.61 28.00 12.83
N LEU A 55 46.10 28.16 14.06
CA LEU A 55 45.34 28.47 15.26
C LEU A 55 44.81 29.92 15.20
N ALA A 56 43.58 30.13 15.68
CA ALA A 56 43.11 31.30 16.43
C ALA A 56 41.80 30.85 17.08
N ASP A 57 41.75 30.52 18.37
CA ASP A 57 41.83 31.39 19.55
C ASP A 57 40.78 32.51 19.51
N HIS A 58 39.63 32.25 20.14
CA HIS A 58 38.83 33.28 20.79
C HIS A 58 38.28 32.74 22.10
N ALA A 59 38.66 33.45 23.15
CA ALA A 59 38.52 33.13 24.55
C ALA A 59 37.09 33.34 25.10
N ASP A 60 36.65 32.34 25.87
CA ASP A 60 36.35 32.47 27.30
C ASP A 60 35.07 33.24 27.73
N ARG A 61 34.00 32.48 27.97
CA ARG A 61 33.04 32.75 29.06
C ARG A 61 32.71 31.45 29.81
N ARG A 62 33.23 31.37 31.03
CA ARG A 62 32.93 30.37 32.07
C ARG A 62 31.48 30.47 32.56
N ARG A 63 30.77 29.34 32.67
CA ARG A 63 30.34 28.69 33.95
C ARG A 63 29.26 27.62 33.74
N ALA A 64 29.43 26.56 34.54
CA ALA A 64 28.46 25.58 35.04
C ALA A 64 28.29 24.28 34.24
N ASP A 65 29.18 23.33 34.55
CA ASP A 65 28.99 21.90 34.33
C ASP A 65 27.79 21.35 35.13
N ARG A 66 26.92 20.62 34.42
CA ARG A 66 26.18 19.45 34.93
C ARG A 66 26.22 18.37 33.84
N PRO A 67 26.65 17.14 34.13
CA PRO A 67 26.57 16.06 33.16
C PRO A 67 25.24 15.31 33.33
N PHE A 68 24.45 15.21 32.27
CA PHE A 68 23.49 14.13 32.11
C PHE A 68 24.15 13.05 31.25
N GLY A 69 24.71 12.04 31.92
CA GLY A 69 24.93 10.75 31.30
C GLY A 69 23.63 9.95 31.40
N HIS A 70 23.01 9.66 30.27
CA HIS A 70 22.02 8.59 30.18
C HIS A 70 22.66 7.41 29.47
N SER A 71 23.14 6.49 30.31
CA SER A 71 23.36 5.09 30.00
C SER A 71 22.03 4.47 29.55
N TRP A 72 21.99 3.92 28.35
CA TRP A 72 20.93 2.98 27.97
C TRP A 72 21.34 1.62 28.52
N ASP A 73 20.85 1.28 29.72
CA ASP A 73 20.87 -0.09 30.21
C ASP A 73 19.82 -0.91 29.44
N GLU A 74 20.30 -1.98 28.80
CA GLU A 74 19.52 -3.04 28.18
C GLU A 74 18.71 -3.79 29.25
N GLY A 75 17.51 -3.28 29.53
CA GLY A 75 16.47 -4.04 30.21
C GLY A 75 15.86 -5.05 29.25
N THR A 76 16.23 -6.32 29.38
CA THR A 76 15.53 -7.48 28.79
C THR A 76 14.13 -7.60 29.40
N ALA A 77 13.21 -6.77 28.93
CA ALA A 77 11.80 -6.89 29.26
C ALA A 77 11.20 -8.05 28.45
N SER A 78 10.99 -9.19 29.11
CA SER A 78 10.14 -10.27 28.62
C SER A 78 8.75 -9.70 28.32
N GLN A 79 8.45 -9.48 27.05
CA GLN A 79 7.09 -9.11 26.64
C GLN A 79 6.15 -10.30 26.87
N PRO A 80 4.92 -10.07 27.37
CA PRO A 80 3.94 -11.13 27.47
C PRO A 80 3.55 -11.58 26.04
N PRO A 81 3.42 -12.90 25.78
CA PRO A 81 2.83 -13.38 24.54
C PRO A 81 1.44 -12.77 24.40
N MET A 82 0.98 -12.47 23.17
CA MET A 82 -0.40 -12.04 22.94
C MET A 82 -1.35 -13.00 23.68
N ASP A 83 -1.96 -12.52 24.76
CA ASP A 83 -3.00 -13.23 25.46
C ASP A 83 -4.28 -13.13 24.61
N LEU A 84 -4.32 -13.98 23.58
CA LEU A 84 -5.46 -14.15 22.68
C LEU A 84 -6.70 -14.71 23.39
N SER A 85 -6.63 -14.97 24.71
CA SER A 85 -7.74 -15.57 25.47
C SER A 85 -8.63 -14.57 26.22
N HIS A 86 -8.23 -13.30 26.35
CA HIS A 86 -8.94 -12.33 27.21
C HIS A 86 -9.24 -10.95 26.62
N ASP A 87 -9.25 -10.79 25.29
CA ASP A 87 -9.79 -9.57 24.67
C ASP A 87 -11.33 -9.62 24.59
N PRO A 88 -12.10 -8.78 25.32
CA PRO A 88 -13.55 -8.73 25.19
C PRO A 88 -14.02 -8.22 23.82
N SER A 89 -13.13 -7.67 22.97
CA SER A 89 -13.44 -7.38 21.55
C SER A 89 -13.44 -8.62 20.65
N ALA A 90 -12.94 -9.77 21.13
CA ALA A 90 -12.99 -11.05 20.42
C ALA A 90 -14.43 -11.58 20.21
N ALA A 91 -15.41 -11.09 20.98
CA ALA A 91 -16.82 -11.43 20.74
C ALA A 91 -17.39 -10.80 19.45
N ALA A 92 -16.79 -9.70 18.95
CA ALA A 92 -17.26 -9.00 17.75
C ALA A 92 -16.47 -9.35 16.48
N SER A 93 -15.32 -10.02 16.60
CA SER A 93 -14.46 -10.40 15.46
C SER A 93 -13.95 -11.84 15.47
N SER A 94 -14.42 -12.68 16.41
CA SER A 94 -14.24 -14.12 16.26
C SER A 94 -14.90 -14.55 14.96
N CYS A 95 -14.09 -15.07 14.03
CA CYS A 95 -14.62 -15.93 12.99
C CYS A 95 -15.29 -17.07 13.77
N SER A 96 -16.61 -17.01 13.96
CA SER A 96 -17.29 -18.07 14.69
C SER A 96 -16.99 -19.38 13.96
N VAL A 97 -16.96 -20.50 14.69
CA VAL A 97 -16.85 -21.82 14.07
C VAL A 97 -17.83 -21.96 12.91
N ASP A 98 -19.00 -21.31 12.98
CA ASP A 98 -19.97 -21.25 11.87
C ASP A 98 -19.50 -20.42 10.68
N ALA A 99 -18.83 -19.27 10.88
CA ALA A 99 -18.26 -18.49 9.78
C ALA A 99 -17.18 -19.29 9.03
N PHE A 100 -16.37 -20.04 9.76
CA PHE A 100 -15.37 -20.94 9.20
C PHE A 100 -15.99 -22.15 8.48
N ARG A 101 -16.99 -22.81 9.10
CA ARG A 101 -17.77 -23.87 8.43
C ARG A 101 -18.44 -23.37 7.16
N ARG A 102 -18.96 -22.13 7.14
CA ARG A 102 -19.52 -21.52 5.92
C ARG A 102 -18.45 -21.39 4.84
N GLN A 103 -17.24 -20.95 5.17
CA GLN A 103 -16.14 -20.88 4.21
C GLN A 103 -15.75 -22.26 3.67
N ILE A 104 -15.65 -23.27 4.54
CA ILE A 104 -15.37 -24.66 4.12
C ILE A 104 -16.48 -25.19 3.22
N SER A 105 -17.75 -24.92 3.56
CA SER A 105 -18.90 -25.34 2.76
C SER A 105 -18.88 -24.70 1.36
N VAL A 106 -18.50 -23.42 1.27
CA VAL A 106 -18.32 -22.72 -0.02
C VAL A 106 -17.18 -23.33 -0.81
N LEU A 107 -16.03 -23.61 -0.18
CA LEU A 107 -14.90 -24.27 -0.83
C LEU A 107 -15.26 -25.67 -1.33
N GLN A 108 -15.94 -26.48 -0.53
CA GLN A 108 -16.45 -27.78 -0.94
C GLN A 108 -17.38 -27.65 -2.14
N THR A 109 -18.32 -26.72 -2.11
CA THR A 109 -19.25 -26.48 -3.23
C THR A 109 -18.49 -26.13 -4.51
N HIS A 110 -17.49 -25.24 -4.43
CA HIS A 110 -16.65 -24.89 -5.58
C HIS A 110 -15.83 -26.07 -6.07
N LEU A 111 -15.31 -26.90 -5.17
CA LEU A 111 -14.50 -28.06 -5.51
C LEU A 111 -15.34 -29.13 -6.20
N THR A 112 -16.53 -29.44 -5.66
CA THR A 112 -17.52 -30.33 -6.29
C THR A 112 -17.96 -29.81 -7.66
N GLN A 113 -18.13 -28.49 -7.81
CA GLN A 113 -18.46 -27.88 -9.10
C GLN A 113 -17.31 -28.02 -10.10
N ALA A 114 -16.07 -27.85 -9.66
CA ALA A 114 -14.88 -28.04 -10.49
C ALA A 114 -14.71 -29.51 -10.91
N GLU A 115 -14.92 -30.46 -10.00
CA GLU A 115 -14.95 -31.90 -10.28
C GLU A 115 -16.00 -32.23 -11.34
N HIS A 116 -17.24 -31.72 -11.18
CA HIS A 116 -18.29 -31.90 -12.19
C HIS A 116 -17.93 -31.27 -13.54
N GLY A 117 -17.30 -30.10 -13.53
CA GLY A 117 -16.82 -29.43 -14.74
C GLY A 117 -15.79 -30.28 -15.48
N LEU A 118 -14.80 -30.81 -14.76
CA LEU A 118 -13.76 -31.67 -15.34
C LEU A 118 -14.35 -32.97 -15.91
N VAL A 119 -15.26 -33.64 -15.20
CA VAL A 119 -15.95 -34.84 -15.70
C VAL A 119 -16.79 -34.53 -16.95
N THR A 120 -17.41 -33.34 -17.01
CA THR A 120 -18.19 -32.91 -18.18
C THR A 120 -17.29 -32.62 -19.38
N ILE A 121 -16.14 -31.99 -19.14
CA ILE A 121 -15.11 -31.76 -20.18
C ILE A 121 -14.57 -33.10 -20.69
N GLU A 122 -14.23 -34.03 -19.80
CA GLU A 122 -13.76 -35.37 -20.15
C GLU A 122 -14.75 -36.13 -21.04
N ARG A 123 -16.05 -36.11 -20.67
CA ARG A 123 -17.13 -36.76 -21.45
C ARG A 123 -17.40 -36.07 -22.79
N SER A 124 -17.27 -34.75 -22.86
CA SER A 124 -17.49 -34.00 -24.11
C SER A 124 -16.30 -34.12 -25.09
N HIS A 125 -15.08 -34.32 -24.59
CA HIS A 125 -13.88 -34.48 -25.42
C HIS A 125 -13.66 -35.92 -25.90
N SER A 126 -14.42 -36.90 -25.39
CA SER A 126 -14.34 -38.29 -25.87
C SER A 126 -14.73 -38.48 -27.35
N HIS A 127 -15.24 -37.44 -28.02
CA HIS A 127 -15.69 -37.50 -29.41
C HIS A 127 -14.84 -36.71 -30.41
N ASN A 128 -13.95 -35.80 -29.98
CA ASN A 128 -13.13 -35.00 -30.88
C ASN A 128 -11.80 -34.61 -30.22
N ALA A 129 -10.72 -35.24 -30.69
CA ALA A 129 -9.31 -34.95 -30.43
C ALA A 129 -8.83 -35.02 -28.95
N ALA A 130 -7.70 -35.72 -28.76
CA ALA A 130 -7.11 -36.07 -27.48
C ALA A 130 -6.60 -34.85 -26.70
N VAL A 131 -7.42 -34.34 -25.77
CA VAL A 131 -6.94 -33.60 -24.61
C VAL A 131 -7.03 -34.56 -23.42
N GLU A 132 -5.91 -35.19 -23.05
CA GLU A 132 -5.83 -36.00 -21.83
C GLU A 132 -5.82 -35.06 -20.63
N ILE A 133 -6.92 -35.03 -19.89
CA ILE A 133 -6.92 -34.46 -18.54
C ILE A 133 -6.14 -35.44 -17.65
N PRO A 134 -5.08 -35.00 -16.93
CA PRO A 134 -4.34 -35.90 -16.07
C PRO A 134 -5.25 -36.48 -14.99
N SER A 135 -5.44 -37.80 -14.97
CA SER A 135 -6.20 -38.52 -13.94
C SER A 135 -5.71 -38.21 -12.51
N ALA A 136 -4.43 -37.86 -12.38
CA ALA A 136 -3.82 -37.37 -11.14
C ALA A 136 -4.50 -36.10 -10.59
N LEU A 137 -4.97 -35.19 -11.44
CA LEU A 137 -5.63 -33.95 -11.01
C LEU A 137 -7.02 -34.26 -10.42
N VAL A 138 -7.81 -35.11 -11.07
CA VAL A 138 -9.14 -35.52 -10.61
C VAL A 138 -9.04 -36.26 -9.27
N ASN A 139 -8.07 -37.18 -9.16
CA ASN A 139 -7.82 -37.89 -7.91
C ASN A 139 -7.39 -36.93 -6.78
N SER A 140 -6.55 -35.94 -7.08
CA SER A 140 -6.12 -34.94 -6.09
C SER A 140 -7.29 -34.09 -5.58
N LEU A 141 -8.19 -33.67 -6.48
CA LEU A 141 -9.39 -32.93 -6.10
C LEU A 141 -10.31 -33.79 -5.22
N SER A 142 -10.55 -35.04 -5.61
CA SER A 142 -11.41 -35.95 -4.82
C SER A 142 -10.87 -36.20 -3.40
N VAL A 143 -9.54 -36.32 -3.26
CA VAL A 143 -8.87 -36.44 -1.96
C VAL A 143 -9.05 -35.17 -1.12
N VAL A 144 -8.89 -33.98 -1.72
CA VAL A 144 -9.10 -32.69 -1.03
C VAL A 144 -10.56 -32.52 -0.63
N SER A 145 -11.50 -32.86 -1.50
CA SER A 145 -12.96 -32.84 -1.25
C SER A 145 -13.32 -33.70 -0.04
N SER A 146 -12.82 -34.93 -0.03
CA SER A 146 -13.06 -35.89 1.05
C SER A 146 -12.42 -35.45 2.36
N ALA A 147 -11.20 -34.90 2.31
CA ALA A 147 -10.52 -34.36 3.48
C ALA A 147 -11.27 -33.16 4.08
N LEU A 148 -11.78 -32.25 3.24
CA LEU A 148 -12.61 -31.13 3.70
C LEU A 148 -13.93 -31.61 4.32
N ALA A 149 -14.55 -32.66 3.77
CA ALA A 149 -15.77 -33.26 4.32
C ALA A 149 -15.54 -33.85 5.72
N ALA A 150 -14.51 -34.69 5.85
CA ALA A 150 -14.14 -35.26 7.15
C ALA A 150 -13.82 -34.16 8.18
N PHE A 151 -13.10 -33.11 7.76
CA PHE A 151 -12.79 -31.98 8.63
C PHE A 151 -14.03 -31.18 9.07
N ASN A 152 -15.02 -31.01 8.19
CA ASN A 152 -16.28 -30.36 8.53
C ASN A 152 -17.11 -31.20 9.53
N ASP A 153 -17.08 -32.52 9.39
CA ASP A 153 -17.72 -33.46 10.32
C ASP A 153 -17.04 -33.46 11.69
N ASP A 154 -15.69 -33.44 11.73
CA ASP A 154 -14.92 -33.32 12.96
C ASP A 154 -15.22 -32.01 13.70
N LEU A 155 -15.28 -30.90 12.96
CA LEU A 155 -15.71 -29.61 13.51
C LEU A 155 -17.13 -29.68 14.07
N ALA A 156 -18.05 -30.40 13.41
CA ALA A 156 -19.41 -30.62 13.88
C ALA A 156 -19.45 -31.36 15.23
N ALA A 157 -18.59 -32.37 15.38
CA ALA A 157 -18.49 -33.19 16.60
C ALA A 157 -17.89 -32.44 17.80
N MET A 158 -17.05 -31.42 17.58
CA MET A 158 -16.44 -30.63 18.67
C MET A 158 -17.42 -29.68 19.39
N HIS A 159 -18.67 -29.53 18.91
CA HIS A 159 -19.63 -28.66 19.55
C HIS A 159 -20.28 -29.36 20.76
N PRO A 160 -20.25 -28.77 21.97
CA PRO A 160 -20.95 -29.35 23.11
C PRO A 160 -22.44 -29.42 22.78
N SER A 161 -23.04 -30.61 22.98
CA SER A 161 -24.47 -30.80 22.83
C SER A 161 -25.22 -29.74 23.66
N PRO A 162 -26.30 -29.15 23.13
CA PRO A 162 -27.07 -28.15 23.86
C PRO A 162 -27.51 -28.75 25.20
N ILE A 163 -27.19 -28.04 26.28
CA ILE A 163 -27.55 -28.43 27.65
C ILE A 163 -29.07 -28.69 27.66
N PRO A 164 -29.53 -29.91 28.02
CA PRO A 164 -30.96 -30.19 28.05
C PRO A 164 -31.65 -29.24 29.05
N PRO A 165 -32.88 -28.77 28.74
CA PRO A 165 -33.59 -27.85 29.61
C PRO A 165 -33.78 -28.45 31.00
N SER A 166 -33.35 -27.72 32.02
CA SER A 166 -33.40 -28.09 33.42
C SER A 166 -34.84 -28.41 33.84
N HIS A 167 -35.13 -29.68 34.13
CA HIS A 167 -36.39 -30.07 34.77
C HIS A 167 -36.41 -29.62 36.25
N PRO A 168 -37.60 -29.27 36.79
CA PRO A 168 -37.75 -28.81 38.17
C PRO A 168 -37.56 -29.94 39.19
N SER A 169 -36.81 -29.63 40.25
CA SER A 169 -36.44 -30.54 41.35
C SER A 169 -37.64 -31.09 42.14
N PRO A 170 -37.64 -32.38 42.53
CA PRO A 170 -38.52 -32.90 43.59
C PRO A 170 -37.83 -32.90 44.97
N PRO A 171 -38.61 -32.93 46.07
CA PRO A 171 -38.07 -32.80 47.43
C PRO A 171 -37.63 -34.14 48.04
N ALA A 172 -36.71 -34.02 49.00
CA ALA A 172 -35.92 -35.05 49.64
C ALA A 172 -36.68 -35.99 50.60
N ALA A 173 -36.24 -37.26 50.67
CA ALA A 173 -36.15 -38.06 51.90
C ALA A 173 -35.33 -39.36 51.74
N HIS A 174 -34.18 -39.40 52.43
CA HIS A 174 -33.63 -40.51 53.27
C HIS A 174 -33.14 -41.86 52.68
N PRO A 175 -32.27 -42.60 53.42
CA PRO A 175 -31.01 -43.14 52.89
C PRO A 175 -30.87 -44.68 52.83
N ALA A 176 -29.78 -45.08 52.16
CA ALA A 176 -28.95 -46.30 52.31
C ALA A 176 -29.43 -47.63 51.70
N ALA A 177 -28.64 -48.16 50.76
CA ALA A 177 -27.92 -49.43 50.89
C ALA A 177 -26.92 -49.64 49.75
N THR A 178 -25.76 -50.14 50.13
CA THR A 178 -24.61 -50.64 49.34
C THR A 178 -25.04 -51.68 48.31
N HIS A 179 -24.48 -51.65 47.08
CA HIS A 179 -23.84 -52.82 46.45
C HIS A 179 -23.15 -52.44 45.13
N THR A 180 -21.92 -52.91 45.04
CA THR A 180 -20.93 -52.88 43.98
C THR A 180 -21.38 -53.67 42.75
N GLU A 181 -21.20 -53.13 41.54
CA GLU A 181 -20.75 -53.88 40.35
C GLU A 181 -20.34 -52.88 39.25
N HIS A 182 -19.04 -52.58 39.21
CA HIS A 182 -18.40 -51.83 38.14
C HIS A 182 -18.34 -52.73 36.89
N THR A 183 -19.31 -52.59 36.00
CA THR A 183 -19.18 -53.04 34.61
C THR A 183 -18.39 -51.97 33.86
N THR A 184 -17.09 -52.18 33.66
CA THR A 184 -16.28 -51.42 32.71
C THR A 184 -16.74 -51.77 31.29
N ALA A 185 -17.76 -51.07 30.81
CA ALA A 185 -18.01 -50.97 29.39
C ALA A 185 -16.83 -50.19 28.79
N HIS A 186 -15.91 -50.93 28.18
CA HIS A 186 -14.91 -50.41 27.28
C HIS A 186 -15.67 -49.88 26.06
N THR A 187 -16.22 -48.66 26.17
CA THR A 187 -16.54 -47.85 24.99
C THR A 187 -15.22 -47.58 24.33
N ASP A 188 -14.87 -48.46 23.40
CA ASP A 188 -13.96 -48.21 22.30
C ASP A 188 -14.57 -47.02 21.54
N ASN A 189 -14.32 -45.81 22.06
CA ASN A 189 -14.59 -44.56 21.38
C ASN A 189 -13.70 -44.61 20.15
N GLY A 190 -14.27 -45.14 19.07
CA GLY A 190 -13.61 -45.34 17.79
C GLY A 190 -12.72 -44.14 17.54
N THR A 191 -11.42 -44.38 17.62
CA THR A 191 -10.38 -43.39 17.40
C THR A 191 -10.59 -42.87 16.00
N ALA A 192 -11.31 -41.75 15.90
CA ALA A 192 -11.40 -40.96 14.69
C ALA A 192 -9.95 -40.79 14.23
N ASN A 193 -9.60 -41.39 13.08
CA ASN A 193 -8.23 -41.40 12.59
C ASN A 193 -7.78 -39.95 12.49
N PRO A 194 -6.95 -39.46 13.42
CA PRO A 194 -6.54 -38.07 13.37
C PRO A 194 -5.76 -37.92 12.06
N LEU A 195 -6.12 -36.92 11.26
CA LEU A 195 -5.34 -36.56 10.08
C LEU A 195 -3.86 -36.54 10.48
N SER A 196 -3.01 -37.19 9.70
CA SER A 196 -1.56 -37.19 9.95
C SER A 196 -1.08 -35.74 10.14
N GLU A 197 -0.19 -35.51 11.10
CA GLU A 197 0.35 -34.17 11.40
C GLU A 197 0.91 -33.50 10.14
N ASP A 198 1.52 -34.27 9.23
CA ASP A 198 2.03 -33.78 7.95
C ASP A 198 0.91 -33.29 7.03
N LEU A 199 -0.20 -34.04 6.94
CA LEU A 199 -1.33 -33.65 6.10
C LEU A 199 -2.06 -32.43 6.68
N TYR A 200 -2.16 -32.33 8.00
CA TYR A 200 -2.70 -31.14 8.65
C TYR A 200 -1.79 -29.92 8.40
N ARG A 201 -0.47 -30.07 8.54
CA ARG A 201 0.55 -29.02 8.33
C ARG A 201 0.67 -28.56 6.89
N ASP A 202 0.65 -29.50 5.93
CA ASP A 202 0.95 -29.19 4.54
C ASP A 202 -0.28 -28.90 3.70
N VAL A 203 -1.44 -29.42 4.09
CA VAL A 203 -2.70 -29.21 3.37
C VAL A 203 -3.55 -28.22 4.13
N VAL A 204 -4.01 -28.56 5.33
CA VAL A 204 -5.04 -27.78 6.02
C VAL A 204 -4.55 -26.38 6.40
N THR A 205 -3.46 -26.27 7.15
CA THR A 205 -3.03 -24.96 7.69
C THR A 205 -2.61 -23.97 6.60
N ARG A 206 -2.16 -24.44 5.42
CA ARG A 206 -1.79 -23.56 4.29
C ARG A 206 -2.98 -22.82 3.68
N PHE A 207 -4.20 -23.36 3.81
CA PHE A 207 -5.42 -22.70 3.30
C PHE A 207 -6.12 -21.82 4.34
N LEU A 208 -5.74 -21.93 5.61
CA LEU A 208 -6.30 -21.10 6.67
C LEU A 208 -5.56 -19.76 6.74
N PRO A 209 -6.25 -18.63 6.98
CA PRO A 209 -5.59 -17.40 7.41
C PRO A 209 -4.66 -17.66 8.59
N VAL A 210 -3.50 -17.00 8.65
CA VAL A 210 -2.47 -17.32 9.65
C VAL A 210 -2.97 -17.24 11.09
N ASP A 211 -3.86 -16.30 11.40
CA ASP A 211 -4.46 -16.18 12.73
C ASP A 211 -5.32 -17.41 13.05
N VAL A 212 -6.10 -17.90 12.08
CA VAL A 212 -6.90 -19.12 12.21
C VAL A 212 -6.01 -20.36 12.28
N ALA A 213 -4.95 -20.44 11.46
CA ALA A 213 -4.00 -21.55 11.47
C ALA A 213 -3.31 -21.70 12.83
N VAL A 214 -2.79 -20.58 13.36
CA VAL A 214 -2.13 -20.52 14.68
C VAL A 214 -3.12 -20.87 15.79
N SER A 215 -4.33 -20.30 15.75
CA SER A 215 -5.34 -20.54 16.78
C SER A 215 -5.84 -21.98 16.78
N SER A 216 -6.10 -22.55 15.58
CA SER A 216 -6.57 -23.92 15.42
C SER A 216 -5.52 -24.95 15.82
N ALA A 217 -4.25 -24.73 15.42
CA ALA A 217 -3.15 -25.61 15.83
C ALA A 217 -2.99 -25.65 17.37
N ARG A 218 -3.07 -24.48 18.02
CA ARG A 218 -3.00 -24.39 19.49
C ARG A 218 -4.20 -25.04 20.20
N ALA A 219 -5.39 -24.97 19.60
CA ALA A 219 -6.59 -25.56 20.16
C ALA A 219 -6.62 -27.10 20.02
N ALA A 220 -6.12 -27.63 18.90
CA ALA A 220 -6.17 -29.07 18.61
C ALA A 220 -5.26 -29.91 19.51
N ASN A 221 -4.05 -29.42 19.84
CA ASN A 221 -3.13 -30.12 20.72
C ASN A 221 -2.09 -29.15 21.31
N LYS A 222 -2.00 -29.04 22.63
CA LYS A 222 -1.04 -28.11 23.29
C LYS A 222 0.42 -28.46 22.99
N THR A 223 0.77 -29.73 22.84
CA THR A 223 2.13 -30.16 22.53
C THR A 223 2.38 -30.19 21.03
N SER A 224 1.56 -30.90 20.24
CA SER A 224 1.77 -30.97 18.78
C SER A 224 1.48 -29.64 18.06
N GLY A 225 0.62 -28.78 18.59
CA GLY A 225 0.26 -27.50 17.97
C GLY A 225 1.44 -26.51 17.88
N ILE A 226 2.37 -26.58 18.83
CA ILE A 226 3.60 -25.79 18.82
C ILE A 226 4.55 -26.34 17.75
N ASP A 227 4.66 -27.66 17.63
CA ASP A 227 5.51 -28.32 16.64
C ASP A 227 4.97 -28.20 15.21
N LEU A 228 3.65 -28.01 15.06
CA LEU A 228 2.96 -27.81 13.77
C LEU A 228 3.15 -26.41 13.20
N VAL A 229 3.15 -25.39 14.06
CA VAL A 229 3.33 -23.97 13.69
C VAL A 229 4.64 -23.49 14.29
N ASP A 230 5.73 -24.01 13.76
CA ASP A 230 7.09 -23.65 14.15
C ASP A 230 7.62 -22.46 13.33
N GLU A 231 8.85 -22.06 13.62
CA GLU A 231 9.55 -20.98 12.90
C GLU A 231 9.68 -21.26 11.41
N THR A 232 9.98 -22.51 11.04
CA THR A 232 10.16 -22.91 9.64
C THR A 232 8.86 -22.76 8.86
N PHE A 233 7.73 -23.20 9.42
CA PHE A 233 6.41 -23.03 8.84
C PHE A 233 6.11 -21.55 8.60
N MET A 234 6.31 -20.70 9.61
CA MET A 234 6.02 -19.28 9.54
C MET A 234 6.90 -18.54 8.53
N LEU A 235 8.20 -18.83 8.49
CA LEU A 235 9.13 -18.25 7.52
C LEU A 235 8.82 -18.71 6.10
N THR A 236 8.57 -20.01 5.89
CA THR A 236 8.20 -20.55 4.56
C THR A 236 6.95 -19.85 4.03
N ARG A 237 5.98 -19.61 4.91
CA ARG A 237 4.75 -18.92 4.59
C ARG A 237 4.97 -17.45 4.23
N ILE A 238 5.78 -16.74 5.00
CA ILE A 238 6.18 -15.35 4.72
C ILE A 238 6.95 -15.26 3.39
N ASP A 239 7.95 -16.12 3.16
CA ASP A 239 8.76 -16.15 1.94
C ASP A 239 7.92 -16.46 0.69
N THR A 240 6.97 -17.39 0.83
CA THR A 240 5.99 -17.69 -0.22
C THR A 240 5.16 -16.45 -0.53
N ASP A 241 4.73 -15.73 0.51
CA ASP A 241 3.92 -14.54 0.36
C ASP A 241 4.68 -13.36 -0.27
N LEU A 242 5.91 -13.12 0.15
CA LEU A 242 6.81 -12.13 -0.43
C LEU A 242 7.11 -12.45 -1.89
N SER A 243 7.39 -13.72 -2.21
CA SER A 243 7.66 -14.17 -3.58
C SER A 243 6.43 -13.99 -4.48
N ARG A 244 5.24 -14.39 -4.01
CA ARG A 244 3.97 -14.28 -4.74
C ARG A 244 3.61 -12.83 -5.13
N ARG A 245 4.07 -11.86 -4.34
CA ARG A 245 3.77 -10.42 -4.51
C ARG A 245 4.93 -9.62 -5.12
N SER A 246 5.99 -10.29 -5.57
CA SER A 246 7.21 -9.65 -6.08
C SER A 246 7.87 -8.70 -5.07
N LEU A 247 7.76 -9.01 -3.78
CA LEU A 247 8.37 -8.26 -2.67
C LEU A 247 9.68 -8.89 -2.18
N ARG A 248 10.02 -10.10 -2.64
CA ARG A 248 11.29 -10.75 -2.30
C ARG A 248 12.46 -9.85 -2.71
N GLY A 249 13.38 -9.62 -1.78
CA GLY A 249 14.51 -8.69 -1.98
C GLY A 249 14.15 -7.20 -1.78
N LEU A 250 12.86 -6.86 -1.68
CA LEU A 250 12.38 -5.49 -1.42
C LEU A 250 11.92 -5.32 0.04
N ILE A 251 11.27 -6.35 0.60
CA ILE A 251 10.84 -6.42 2.00
C ILE A 251 11.34 -7.74 2.59
N ASP A 252 11.75 -7.71 3.85
CA ASP A 252 12.04 -8.89 4.66
C ASP A 252 11.52 -8.67 6.10
N VAL A 253 11.57 -9.71 6.92
CA VAL A 253 11.13 -9.70 8.31
C VAL A 253 12.30 -9.93 9.25
N GLU A 254 12.34 -9.20 10.37
CA GLU A 254 13.29 -9.53 11.44
C GLU A 254 12.92 -10.88 12.07
N ARG A 255 13.93 -11.62 12.55
CA ARG A 255 13.79 -13.04 12.89
C ARG A 255 13.69 -13.40 14.39
N PRO A 256 12.84 -12.75 15.21
CA PRO A 256 12.32 -13.40 16.42
C PRO A 256 10.95 -14.04 16.15
N PHE A 257 10.84 -15.34 16.44
CA PHE A 257 9.68 -16.19 16.16
C PHE A 257 8.32 -15.61 16.59
N GLN A 258 8.27 -14.90 17.74
CA GLN A 258 7.04 -14.37 18.33
C GLN A 258 6.29 -13.37 17.44
N TYR A 259 6.92 -12.85 16.39
CA TYR A 259 6.41 -11.75 15.56
C TYR A 259 6.06 -12.14 14.12
N TYR A 260 6.42 -13.35 13.69
CA TYR A 260 6.08 -13.80 12.35
C TYR A 260 4.59 -13.85 12.11
N THR A 261 3.78 -14.11 13.14
CA THR A 261 2.32 -14.12 13.01
C THR A 261 1.77 -12.76 12.63
N LYS A 262 2.32 -11.66 13.17
CA LYS A 262 1.93 -10.29 12.81
C LYS A 262 2.36 -9.94 11.40
N CYS A 263 3.59 -10.30 11.01
CA CYS A 263 4.11 -10.05 9.67
C CYS A 263 3.34 -10.85 8.60
N ALA A 264 3.15 -12.15 8.83
CA ALA A 264 2.34 -13.01 7.98
C ALA A 264 0.90 -12.49 7.88
N HIS A 265 0.29 -12.05 8.99
CA HIS A 265 -1.05 -11.48 8.97
C HIS A 265 -1.12 -10.21 8.10
N ALA A 266 -0.15 -9.30 8.21
CA ALA A 266 -0.09 -8.10 7.38
C ALA A 266 0.11 -8.43 5.89
N LEU A 267 0.94 -9.43 5.57
CA LEU A 267 1.18 -9.90 4.21
C LEU A 267 -0.07 -10.55 3.60
N GLU A 268 -0.72 -11.46 4.33
CA GLU A 268 -1.91 -12.17 3.89
C GLU A 268 -3.10 -11.24 3.71
N TYR A 269 -3.40 -10.45 4.75
CA TYR A 269 -4.56 -9.56 4.73
C TYR A 269 -4.42 -8.43 3.72
N GLY A 270 -3.18 -8.04 3.40
CA GLY A 270 -2.90 -7.08 2.33
C GLY A 270 -3.29 -7.55 0.92
N GLY A 271 -3.45 -8.86 0.73
CA GLY A 271 -3.95 -9.44 -0.53
C GLY A 271 -3.19 -8.96 -1.77
N ALA A 272 -3.94 -8.67 -2.83
CA ALA A 272 -3.41 -8.23 -4.12
C ALA A 272 -2.82 -6.80 -4.09
N LEU A 273 -3.20 -5.97 -3.11
CA LEU A 273 -2.72 -4.59 -3.02
C LEU A 273 -1.22 -4.53 -2.73
N TRP A 274 -0.66 -5.60 -2.13
CA TRP A 274 0.79 -5.72 -2.00
C TRP A 274 1.53 -5.72 -3.33
N CYS A 275 0.91 -6.14 -4.42
CA CYS A 275 1.52 -6.14 -5.75
C CYS A 275 1.73 -4.71 -6.31
N GLU A 276 1.20 -3.66 -5.67
CA GLU A 276 1.44 -2.27 -6.08
C GLU A 276 2.68 -1.64 -5.44
N TRP A 277 3.15 -2.19 -4.32
CA TRP A 277 4.28 -1.64 -3.57
C TRP A 277 5.67 -1.90 -4.18
N PRO A 278 5.95 -3.00 -4.93
CA PRO A 278 7.26 -3.21 -5.55
C PRO A 278 7.73 -2.01 -6.39
N ASP A 279 6.86 -1.47 -7.24
CA ASP A 279 7.14 -0.29 -8.07
C ASP A 279 7.53 0.92 -7.22
N PHE A 280 6.78 1.16 -6.13
CA PHE A 280 7.02 2.28 -5.23
C PHE A 280 8.36 2.12 -4.49
N ILE A 281 8.65 0.92 -3.97
CA ILE A 281 9.87 0.65 -3.19
C ILE A 281 11.11 0.77 -4.08
N ARG A 282 11.05 0.25 -5.32
CA ARG A 282 12.14 0.41 -6.30
C ARG A 282 12.37 1.88 -6.65
N LEU A 283 11.30 2.63 -6.85
CA LEU A 283 11.40 4.06 -7.07
C LEU A 283 12.01 4.77 -5.85
N ALA A 284 11.57 4.44 -4.63
CA ALA A 284 12.14 4.97 -3.41
C ALA A 284 13.65 4.67 -3.28
N ASP A 285 14.11 3.50 -3.69
CA ASP A 285 15.52 3.12 -3.68
C ASP A 285 16.37 3.91 -4.71
N ILE A 286 15.86 4.08 -5.93
CA ILE A 286 16.49 4.95 -6.95
C ILE A 286 16.65 6.37 -6.41
N TYR A 287 15.63 6.85 -5.70
CA TYR A 287 15.60 8.18 -5.07
C TYR A 287 16.28 8.25 -3.70
N LYS A 288 17.03 7.21 -3.30
CA LYS A 288 17.82 7.18 -2.05
C LYS A 288 17.00 7.48 -0.80
N LEU A 289 15.71 7.10 -0.82
CA LEU A 289 14.82 7.21 0.32
C LEU A 289 14.89 5.96 1.21
N THR A 290 15.47 4.87 0.71
CA THR A 290 15.77 3.67 1.48
C THR A 290 16.91 3.93 2.46
N PRO A 291 17.04 3.13 3.54
CA PRO A 291 18.19 3.20 4.42
C PRO A 291 19.52 3.07 3.64
N SER A 292 20.61 3.58 4.20
CA SER A 292 21.94 3.45 3.58
C SER A 292 22.41 1.99 3.44
N THR A 293 21.80 1.06 4.18
CA THR A 293 21.99 -0.39 4.03
C THR A 293 21.35 -0.94 2.75
N GLY A 294 20.52 -0.15 2.06
CA GLY A 294 19.77 -0.54 0.88
C GLY A 294 18.56 -1.41 1.21
N LEU A 295 18.07 -2.11 0.19
CA LEU A 295 17.02 -3.12 0.29
C LEU A 295 17.57 -4.48 0.75
N PRO A 296 16.77 -5.32 1.43
CA PRO A 296 15.33 -5.16 1.69
C PRO A 296 15.00 -4.26 2.88
N LEU A 297 13.78 -3.71 2.88
CA LEU A 297 13.19 -3.04 4.03
C LEU A 297 12.78 -4.09 5.09
N ILE A 298 13.42 -4.05 6.26
CA ILE A 298 13.19 -5.02 7.34
C ILE A 298 12.02 -4.59 8.22
N MET A 299 10.93 -5.34 8.20
CA MET A 299 9.79 -5.09 9.10
C MET A 299 10.17 -5.44 10.55
N SER A 300 10.25 -4.41 11.40
CA SER A 300 10.64 -4.53 12.80
C SER A 300 9.48 -5.04 13.68
N PRO A 301 9.71 -6.10 14.49
CA PRO A 301 8.87 -6.56 15.59
C PRO A 301 8.42 -5.44 16.53
N GLN A 302 9.35 -4.60 16.95
CA GLN A 302 9.13 -3.52 17.90
C GLN A 302 8.19 -2.48 17.28
N TRP A 303 8.40 -2.14 16.02
CA TRP A 303 7.50 -1.24 15.29
C TRP A 303 6.09 -1.81 15.17
N MET A 304 5.97 -3.06 14.72
CA MET A 304 4.68 -3.73 14.56
C MET A 304 3.94 -3.87 15.91
N ALA A 305 4.66 -4.12 17.01
CA ALA A 305 4.05 -4.16 18.33
C ALA A 305 3.55 -2.79 18.81
N ALA A 306 4.32 -1.72 18.57
CA ALA A 306 3.96 -0.37 19.00
C ALA A 306 2.82 0.25 18.18
N HIS A 307 2.80 0.02 16.86
CA HIS A 307 1.88 0.71 15.96
C HIS A 307 0.71 -0.17 15.50
N LEU A 308 0.82 -1.48 15.65
CA LEU A 308 -0.23 -2.45 15.33
C LEU A 308 -0.38 -3.46 16.50
N PRO A 309 -0.73 -2.98 17.71
CA PRO A 309 -0.75 -3.83 18.89
C PRO A 309 -1.85 -4.90 18.78
N THR A 310 -3.02 -4.54 18.26
CA THR A 310 -4.15 -5.47 18.06
C THR A 310 -4.55 -5.62 16.58
N LYS A 311 -5.29 -6.69 16.29
CA LYS A 311 -5.93 -6.90 14.98
C LYS A 311 -6.93 -5.78 14.67
N ALA A 312 -7.69 -5.32 15.67
CA ALA A 312 -8.65 -4.24 15.52
C ALA A 312 -7.97 -2.92 15.12
N ASP A 313 -6.82 -2.59 15.72
CA ASP A 313 -6.04 -1.41 15.35
C ASP A 313 -5.58 -1.48 13.89
N PHE A 314 -5.15 -2.67 13.45
CA PHE A 314 -4.87 -2.95 12.05
C PHE A 314 -6.12 -2.89 11.15
N HIS A 315 -7.32 -2.59 11.63
CA HIS A 315 -8.49 -2.38 10.76
C HIS A 315 -9.05 -0.96 10.84
N THR A 316 -8.42 -0.06 11.61
CA THR A 316 -8.86 1.33 11.78
C THR A 316 -8.52 2.26 10.59
N MET A 317 -7.70 1.79 9.65
CA MET A 317 -7.23 2.55 8.48
C MET A 317 -7.54 1.80 7.17
N PRO A 318 -7.64 2.48 6.02
CA PRO A 318 -7.70 1.81 4.72
C PRO A 318 -6.47 0.91 4.48
N LEU A 319 -6.63 -0.17 3.72
CA LEU A 319 -5.60 -1.22 3.59
C LEU A 319 -4.26 -0.71 3.07
N ALA A 320 -4.27 0.17 2.06
CA ALA A 320 -3.06 0.75 1.49
C ALA A 320 -2.24 1.50 2.56
N LEU A 321 -2.91 2.32 3.37
CA LEU A 321 -2.28 3.10 4.43
C LEU A 321 -1.68 2.18 5.50
N ARG A 322 -2.35 1.07 5.81
CA ARG A 322 -1.86 0.06 6.75
C ARG A 322 -0.61 -0.63 6.26
N GLN A 323 -0.61 -1.11 5.02
CA GLN A 323 0.57 -1.73 4.43
C GLN A 323 1.74 -0.74 4.41
N TYR A 324 1.50 0.50 3.99
CA TYR A 324 2.54 1.52 4.04
C TYR A 324 3.05 1.78 5.46
N SER A 325 2.19 1.79 6.47
CA SER A 325 2.62 1.98 7.86
C SER A 325 3.60 0.90 8.35
N THR A 326 3.63 -0.29 7.74
CA THR A 326 4.55 -1.37 8.14
C THR A 326 5.99 -1.14 7.67
N PHE A 327 6.22 -0.30 6.65
CA PHE A 327 7.57 -0.06 6.12
C PHE A 327 7.90 1.43 5.87
N GLY A 328 6.93 2.34 5.86
CA GLY A 328 7.13 3.75 5.55
C GLY A 328 8.06 4.46 6.54
N HIS A 329 8.08 4.00 7.80
CA HIS A 329 8.99 4.51 8.83
C HIS A 329 10.47 4.19 8.57
N LEU A 330 10.75 3.17 7.76
CA LEU A 330 12.10 2.78 7.33
C LEU A 330 12.61 3.67 6.19
N LEU A 331 11.74 4.47 5.59
CA LEU A 331 12.11 5.42 4.56
C LEU A 331 12.47 6.77 5.17
N ASN A 332 13.41 7.47 4.53
CA ASN A 332 13.92 8.73 5.00
C ASN A 332 14.05 9.74 3.85
N TYR A 333 13.66 10.99 4.10
CA TYR A 333 13.93 12.10 3.21
C TYR A 333 14.59 13.22 4.01
N LYS A 334 15.82 13.57 3.62
CA LYS A 334 16.64 14.61 4.28
C LYS A 334 16.72 14.49 5.80
N GLY A 335 16.90 13.27 6.29
CA GLY A 335 16.95 12.97 7.73
C GLY A 335 15.58 12.79 8.38
N THR A 336 14.47 13.10 7.69
CA THR A 336 13.11 12.95 8.22
C THR A 336 12.53 11.58 7.87
N SER A 337 12.09 10.82 8.87
CA SER A 337 11.37 9.55 8.67
C SER A 337 10.05 9.79 7.95
N LEU A 338 9.72 8.98 6.95
CA LEU A 338 8.44 9.04 6.23
C LEU A 338 7.36 8.17 6.89
N ALA A 339 7.37 8.09 8.22
CA ALA A 339 6.34 7.39 8.98
C ALA A 339 4.95 8.04 8.77
N LEU A 340 3.94 7.18 8.60
CA LEU A 340 2.54 7.58 8.50
C LEU A 340 1.94 7.76 9.90
N THR A 341 1.30 8.89 10.15
CA THR A 341 0.57 9.17 11.40
C THR A 341 -0.87 9.56 11.10
N LYS A 342 -1.83 8.97 11.83
CA LYS A 342 -3.23 9.41 11.82
C LYS A 342 -3.35 10.72 12.62
N VAL A 343 -4.07 11.70 12.11
CA VAL A 343 -4.30 12.97 12.80
C VAL A 343 -5.68 12.89 13.44
N ASP A 344 -5.73 12.92 14.77
CA ASP A 344 -7.00 12.91 15.51
C ASP A 344 -7.77 14.20 15.24
N GLU A 345 -9.07 14.09 14.96
CA GLU A 345 -9.96 15.22 14.63
C GLU A 345 -10.29 16.11 15.86
N ALA A 346 -9.64 15.87 17.00
CA ALA A 346 -10.13 16.27 18.31
C ALA A 346 -9.93 17.76 18.68
N ASP A 347 -9.33 18.60 17.84
CA ASP A 347 -8.94 19.95 18.30
C ASP A 347 -8.97 21.05 17.22
N ASP A 348 -9.94 21.01 16.30
CA ASP A 348 -10.30 22.22 15.53
C ASP A 348 -11.23 23.15 16.37
N GLY A 349 -11.44 22.84 17.65
CA GLY A 349 -12.32 23.55 18.58
C GLY A 349 -11.59 24.62 19.38
N GLY A 350 -11.32 25.80 18.80
CA GLY A 350 -10.72 26.84 19.64
C GLY A 350 -10.49 28.24 19.09
N GLU A 351 -10.64 28.52 17.79
CA GLU A 351 -10.40 29.88 17.30
C GLU A 351 -11.71 30.58 16.90
N GLY A 352 -12.33 31.20 17.89
CA GLY A 352 -12.91 32.53 17.75
C GLY A 352 -14.17 32.69 16.89
N LYS A 353 -15.29 32.08 17.31
CA LYS A 353 -16.60 32.70 17.07
C LYS A 353 -16.97 33.59 18.25
N GLU A 354 -16.27 34.72 18.39
CA GLU A 354 -16.89 35.92 18.97
C GLU A 354 -17.65 36.59 17.83
N GLY A 355 -18.97 36.38 17.79
CA GLY A 355 -19.81 36.88 16.72
C GLY A 355 -21.26 36.77 17.12
N ASP A 356 -21.67 37.70 17.98
CA ASP A 356 -23.07 37.96 18.34
C ASP A 356 -23.90 38.15 17.07
N GLY A 357 -24.81 37.23 16.81
CA GLY A 357 -25.62 37.23 15.60
C GLY A 357 -26.85 36.37 15.75
N GLU A 358 -27.80 36.84 16.56
CA GLU A 358 -29.17 36.32 16.64
C GLU A 358 -29.81 36.27 15.26
N GLY A 359 -30.30 35.10 14.85
CA GLY A 359 -31.02 34.95 13.59
C GLY A 359 -31.34 33.50 13.28
N GLY A 360 -32.27 32.92 14.03
CA GLY A 360 -32.65 31.51 13.95
C GLY A 360 -33.18 31.08 12.58
N SER A 361 -32.71 29.92 12.12
CA SER A 361 -33.40 29.11 11.13
C SER A 361 -33.16 27.65 11.47
N GLN A 362 -34.11 27.04 12.18
CA GLN A 362 -34.15 25.60 12.46
C GLN A 362 -34.40 24.84 11.16
N GLY A 363 -33.35 24.24 10.60
CA GLY A 363 -33.45 23.22 9.57
C GLY A 363 -33.02 21.89 10.16
N GLU A 364 -33.97 21.00 10.43
CA GLU A 364 -33.75 19.61 10.81
C GLU A 364 -33.18 18.86 9.60
N GLY A 365 -31.87 19.00 9.38
CA GLY A 365 -31.11 18.23 8.40
C GLY A 365 -30.81 16.86 8.97
N GLU A 366 -31.57 15.86 8.54
CA GLU A 366 -31.35 14.44 8.77
C GLU A 366 -29.89 14.11 8.45
N GLY A 367 -29.10 13.87 9.51
CA GLY A 367 -27.67 13.64 9.43
C GLY A 367 -27.38 12.31 8.77
N ASP A 368 -27.28 12.32 7.43
CA ASP A 368 -26.62 11.28 6.65
C ASP A 368 -25.31 10.95 7.37
N GLY A 369 -25.21 9.73 7.91
CA GLY A 369 -24.18 9.26 8.82
C GLY A 369 -22.80 9.41 8.18
N GLY A 370 -22.28 10.63 8.27
CA GLY A 370 -21.23 11.15 7.42
C GLY A 370 -20.01 10.29 7.59
N VAL A 371 -19.63 9.58 6.52
CA VAL A 371 -18.34 8.90 6.45
C VAL A 371 -17.28 9.99 6.67
N THR A 372 -16.71 10.02 7.87
CA THR A 372 -15.80 11.10 8.27
C THR A 372 -14.54 11.00 7.44
N ARG A 373 -14.08 12.16 6.95
CA ARG A 373 -12.84 12.24 6.19
C ARG A 373 -11.68 12.03 7.16
N GLN A 374 -10.97 10.93 7.01
CA GLN A 374 -9.83 10.66 7.89
C GLN A 374 -8.61 11.45 7.40
N ARG A 375 -8.01 12.23 8.30
CA ARG A 375 -6.80 13.02 8.04
C ARG A 375 -5.55 12.25 8.48
N TYR A 376 -4.49 12.39 7.70
CA TYR A 376 -3.20 11.75 7.94
C TYR A 376 -2.07 12.71 7.62
N ARG A 377 -0.89 12.36 8.13
CA ARG A 377 0.37 13.01 7.78
C ARG A 377 1.47 11.99 7.55
N ILE A 378 2.40 12.33 6.68
CA ILE A 378 3.69 11.63 6.50
C ILE A 378 4.79 12.63 6.85
N GLY A 379 5.81 12.18 7.58
CA GLY A 379 6.91 13.05 8.01
C GLY A 379 6.55 13.93 9.20
N VAL A 380 7.49 14.81 9.56
CA VAL A 380 7.38 15.73 10.71
C VAL A 380 8.08 17.06 10.37
N GLY A 381 7.69 18.13 11.06
CA GLY A 381 8.34 19.44 10.93
C GLY A 381 8.10 20.11 9.57
N GLU A 382 9.15 20.68 8.98
CA GLU A 382 9.09 21.35 7.67
C GLU A 382 8.82 20.37 6.51
N GLU A 383 9.11 19.09 6.73
CA GLU A 383 8.91 17.99 5.80
C GLU A 383 7.65 17.18 6.22
N GLU A 384 6.58 17.87 6.63
CA GLU A 384 5.28 17.28 6.95
C GLU A 384 4.31 17.38 5.75
N TRP A 385 3.80 16.23 5.30
CA TRP A 385 2.79 16.16 4.23
C TRP A 385 1.45 15.69 4.76
N ARG A 386 0.53 16.64 4.94
CA ARG A 386 -0.85 16.37 5.33
C ARG A 386 -1.72 16.03 4.14
N PHE A 387 -2.63 15.07 4.32
CA PHE A 387 -3.62 14.66 3.32
C PHE A 387 -4.86 14.05 3.99
N GLU A 388 -5.93 13.89 3.22
CA GLU A 388 -7.17 13.25 3.67
C GLU A 388 -7.59 12.13 2.71
N THR A 389 -8.22 11.10 3.25
CA THR A 389 -8.92 10.10 2.43
C THR A 389 -10.28 10.65 2.02
N VAL A 390 -10.65 10.43 0.75
CA VAL A 390 -11.92 10.90 0.22
C VAL A 390 -12.91 9.72 0.18
N PRO A 391 -14.00 9.76 0.97
CA PRO A 391 -15.01 8.73 0.90
C PRO A 391 -15.75 8.77 -0.44
N LEU A 392 -16.36 7.65 -0.84
CA LEU A 392 -17.12 7.56 -2.10
C LEU A 392 -18.22 8.63 -2.22
N SER A 393 -18.90 8.94 -1.10
CA SER A 393 -19.91 10.00 -1.01
C SER A 393 -19.32 11.41 -1.19
N GLY A 394 -18.04 11.60 -0.85
CA GLY A 394 -17.30 12.86 -1.03
C GLY A 394 -16.87 13.15 -2.47
N LEU A 395 -17.04 12.19 -3.39
CA LEU A 395 -16.78 12.37 -4.82
C LEU A 395 -18.07 12.79 -5.56
N PRO A 396 -18.01 13.83 -6.43
CA PRO A 396 -19.15 14.19 -7.28
C PRO A 396 -19.70 12.98 -8.07
N PRO A 397 -21.01 12.90 -8.35
CA PRO A 397 -21.62 11.73 -8.99
C PRO A 397 -21.00 11.34 -10.34
N ARG A 398 -20.47 12.32 -11.09
CA ARG A 398 -19.83 12.13 -12.40
C ARG A 398 -18.30 12.15 -12.33
N HIS A 399 -17.72 12.11 -11.13
CA HIS A 399 -16.27 12.14 -10.97
C HIS A 399 -15.64 10.84 -11.53
N PRO A 400 -14.53 10.91 -12.30
CA PRO A 400 -13.94 9.73 -12.93
C PRO A 400 -13.55 8.64 -11.92
N TYR A 401 -13.01 9.02 -10.76
CA TYR A 401 -12.59 8.06 -9.71
C TYR A 401 -13.75 7.34 -9.02
N ARG A 402 -15.00 7.79 -9.20
CA ARG A 402 -16.15 7.09 -8.62
C ARG A 402 -16.33 5.69 -9.21
N ARG A 403 -15.96 5.51 -10.49
CA ARG A 403 -16.06 4.22 -11.21
C ARG A 403 -14.98 3.22 -10.81
N THR A 404 -13.83 3.71 -10.39
CA THR A 404 -12.65 2.92 -10.00
C THR A 404 -12.38 3.04 -8.51
N TYR A 405 -13.41 3.36 -7.72
CA TYR A 405 -13.26 3.56 -6.29
C TYR A 405 -12.95 2.23 -5.61
N ASP A 406 -11.85 2.19 -4.88
CA ASP A 406 -11.49 1.05 -4.03
C ASP A 406 -11.41 1.52 -2.57
N PRO A 407 -12.28 1.01 -1.66
CA PRO A 407 -12.19 1.36 -0.24
C PRO A 407 -10.90 0.89 0.43
N HIS A 408 -10.22 -0.12 -0.13
CA HIS A 408 -8.93 -0.59 0.37
C HIS A 408 -7.77 0.33 -0.02
N ASN A 409 -7.89 1.05 -1.13
CA ASN A 409 -6.90 2.00 -1.63
C ASN A 409 -7.59 3.33 -2.05
N PRO A 410 -8.16 4.07 -1.08
CA PRO A 410 -9.10 5.14 -1.39
C PRO A 410 -8.42 6.34 -2.06
N PRO A 411 -9.18 7.16 -2.79
CA PRO A 411 -8.69 8.42 -3.33
C PRO A 411 -8.15 9.34 -2.23
N ILE A 412 -7.06 10.03 -2.53
CA ILE A 412 -6.38 10.94 -1.59
C ILE A 412 -6.53 12.37 -2.06
N ARG A 413 -6.93 13.26 -1.16
CA ARG A 413 -6.91 14.70 -1.39
C ARG A 413 -5.78 15.34 -0.59
N ARG A 414 -4.99 16.17 -1.26
CA ARG A 414 -3.96 17.00 -0.66
C ARG A 414 -3.98 18.35 -1.33
N HIS A 415 -4.36 19.40 -0.58
CA HIS A 415 -4.57 20.74 -1.14
C HIS A 415 -5.51 20.70 -2.36
N GLY A 416 -5.14 21.32 -3.49
CA GLY A 416 -5.89 21.28 -4.75
C GLY A 416 -5.71 20.00 -5.58
N PHE A 417 -4.98 19.00 -5.08
CA PHE A 417 -4.71 17.74 -5.79
C PHE A 417 -5.63 16.62 -5.30
N LEU A 418 -6.14 15.83 -6.25
CA LEU A 418 -6.93 14.63 -6.02
C LEU A 418 -6.34 13.44 -6.78
N PHE A 419 -5.89 12.45 -6.02
CA PHE A 419 -5.30 11.20 -6.51
C PHE A 419 -6.36 10.09 -6.52
N PRO A 420 -6.33 9.17 -7.50
CA PRO A 420 -7.29 8.07 -7.59
C PRO A 420 -7.15 7.07 -6.45
N SER A 421 -5.95 6.97 -5.86
CA SER A 421 -5.61 6.02 -4.82
C SER A 421 -4.46 6.54 -3.94
N PHE A 422 -4.23 5.89 -2.80
CA PHE A 422 -3.08 6.18 -1.94
C PHE A 422 -1.76 5.76 -2.57
N THR A 423 -1.70 4.60 -3.23
CA THR A 423 -0.49 4.16 -3.95
C THR A 423 -0.08 5.15 -5.06
N ALA A 424 -1.04 5.71 -5.79
CA ALA A 424 -0.80 6.76 -6.79
C ALA A 424 -0.25 8.05 -6.16
N PHE A 425 -0.81 8.45 -5.01
CA PHE A 425 -0.30 9.57 -4.22
C PHE A 425 1.16 9.33 -3.80
N MET A 426 1.48 8.15 -3.26
CA MET A 426 2.84 7.79 -2.82
C MET A 426 3.86 7.82 -3.96
N LYS A 427 3.55 7.25 -5.13
CA LYS A 427 4.43 7.33 -6.31
C LYS A 427 4.66 8.78 -6.73
N ARG A 428 3.63 9.64 -6.73
CA ARG A 428 3.78 11.09 -7.00
C ARG A 428 4.69 11.77 -5.98
N MET A 429 4.60 11.41 -4.70
CA MET A 429 5.42 12.01 -3.65
C MET A 429 6.91 11.80 -3.93
N VAL A 430 7.32 10.58 -4.30
CA VAL A 430 8.71 10.28 -4.68
C VAL A 430 9.16 11.15 -5.86
N LEU A 431 8.37 11.19 -6.94
CA LEU A 431 8.73 11.89 -8.18
C LEU A 431 8.80 13.43 -8.04
N THR A 432 8.03 14.02 -7.12
CA THR A 432 7.83 15.49 -7.12
C THR A 432 8.12 16.21 -5.82
N GLN A 433 8.16 15.50 -4.70
CA GLN A 433 8.37 16.11 -3.38
C GLN A 433 9.64 15.58 -2.73
N TRP A 434 9.98 14.31 -2.95
CA TRP A 434 11.15 13.66 -2.37
C TRP A 434 12.31 13.46 -3.34
N PHE A 435 12.35 14.27 -4.40
CA PHE A 435 13.37 14.14 -5.46
C PHE A 435 14.73 14.74 -5.09
N ASN A 436 14.77 15.69 -4.16
CA ASN A 436 15.97 16.45 -3.82
C ASN A 436 16.74 15.81 -2.66
N GLN A 437 16.96 14.51 -2.74
CA GLN A 437 17.77 13.75 -1.78
C GLN A 437 19.24 13.76 -2.24
N GLU A 438 20.18 13.79 -1.30
CA GLU A 438 21.60 13.75 -1.64
C GLU A 438 21.94 12.51 -2.49
N GLY A 439 22.67 12.73 -3.59
CA GLY A 439 23.02 11.68 -4.55
C GLY A 439 21.93 11.36 -5.59
N VAL A 440 20.73 11.94 -5.50
CA VAL A 440 19.71 11.83 -6.53
C VAL A 440 19.96 12.86 -7.62
N GLY A 441 20.50 12.42 -8.75
CA GLY A 441 20.72 13.26 -9.93
C GLY A 441 19.45 13.51 -10.77
N GLU A 442 18.27 13.65 -10.15
CA GLU A 442 17.05 13.96 -10.91
C GLU A 442 17.19 15.34 -11.55
N LYS A 443 16.97 15.41 -12.87
CA LYS A 443 16.98 16.67 -13.61
C LYS A 443 15.84 16.74 -14.61
N LEU A 444 15.44 17.98 -14.89
CA LEU A 444 14.60 18.33 -16.02
C LEU A 444 15.40 18.14 -17.31
N VAL A 445 15.06 17.12 -18.11
CA VAL A 445 15.74 16.86 -19.38
C VAL A 445 15.25 17.81 -20.47
N PHE A 446 13.92 17.90 -20.63
CA PHE A 446 13.32 18.86 -21.55
C PHE A 446 11.87 19.15 -21.19
N ARG A 447 11.39 20.30 -21.67
CA ARG A 447 10.02 20.76 -21.55
C ARG A 447 9.57 21.30 -22.90
N VAL A 448 8.41 20.85 -23.38
CA VAL A 448 7.85 21.29 -24.65
C VAL A 448 6.37 21.61 -24.52
N GLY A 449 5.95 22.73 -25.12
CA GLY A 449 4.55 23.10 -25.24
C GLY A 449 3.95 22.45 -26.48
N VAL A 450 2.92 21.62 -26.29
CA VAL A 450 2.16 21.01 -27.40
C VAL A 450 0.83 21.74 -27.61
N GLY A 451 0.29 22.33 -26.55
CA GLY A 451 -0.99 23.03 -26.56
C GLY A 451 -2.13 22.11 -26.13
N ARG A 452 -3.05 22.65 -25.32
CA ARG A 452 -4.17 21.89 -24.73
C ARG A 452 -5.16 21.39 -25.77
N GLY A 453 -5.30 22.10 -26.90
CA GLY A 453 -6.21 21.73 -27.98
C GLY A 453 -5.66 20.68 -28.94
N ASP A 454 -4.41 20.26 -28.81
CA ASP A 454 -3.82 19.24 -29.69
C ASP A 454 -4.40 17.86 -29.35
N GLU A 455 -5.08 17.23 -30.31
CA GLU A 455 -5.69 15.90 -30.13
C GLU A 455 -4.66 14.84 -29.74
N ARG A 456 -3.43 14.93 -30.23
CA ARG A 456 -2.35 13.98 -29.92
C ARG A 456 -1.91 14.13 -28.47
N TYR A 457 -1.85 15.36 -27.97
CA TYR A 457 -1.60 15.64 -26.55
C TYR A 457 -2.71 15.04 -25.67
N GLN A 458 -3.98 15.27 -26.05
CA GLN A 458 -5.12 14.73 -25.31
C GLN A 458 -5.12 13.20 -25.26
N ARG A 459 -4.71 12.54 -26.36
CA ARG A 459 -4.53 11.09 -26.39
C ARG A 459 -3.45 10.61 -25.42
N VAL A 460 -2.28 11.24 -25.39
CA VAL A 460 -1.25 10.91 -24.38
C VAL A 460 -1.78 11.09 -22.95
N LEU A 461 -2.60 12.12 -22.71
CA LEU A 461 -3.17 12.43 -21.40
C LEU A 461 -4.30 11.47 -20.97
N THR A 462 -5.01 10.84 -21.91
CA THR A 462 -6.25 10.11 -21.61
C THR A 462 -6.25 8.64 -22.01
N ASP A 463 -5.65 8.28 -23.15
CA ASP A 463 -5.63 6.90 -23.66
C ASP A 463 -4.81 5.99 -22.72
N PRO A 464 -5.16 4.71 -22.59
CA PRO A 464 -4.26 3.72 -21.99
C PRO A 464 -2.92 3.67 -22.74
N ILE A 465 -1.82 3.55 -22.00
CA ILE A 465 -0.47 3.52 -22.58
C ILE A 465 0.15 2.14 -22.36
N ASP A 466 -0.03 1.25 -23.35
CA ASP A 466 0.48 -0.12 -23.27
C ASP A 466 1.97 -0.16 -22.92
N GLY A 467 2.34 -1.03 -21.98
CA GLY A 467 3.73 -1.24 -21.57
C GLY A 467 4.29 -0.18 -20.61
N HIS A 468 3.49 0.82 -20.22
CA HIS A 468 3.92 1.87 -19.30
C HIS A 468 2.99 2.00 -18.10
N ALA A 469 3.56 2.13 -16.91
CA ALA A 469 2.79 2.50 -15.72
C ALA A 469 2.43 4.00 -15.80
N THR A 470 1.18 4.32 -15.48
CA THR A 470 0.69 5.71 -15.47
C THR A 470 0.15 6.09 -14.10
N ILE A 471 0.41 7.33 -13.67
CA ILE A 471 -0.14 7.91 -12.45
C ILE A 471 -1.00 9.10 -12.86
N ASP A 472 -2.31 8.89 -12.89
CA ASP A 472 -3.29 9.94 -13.17
C ASP A 472 -3.64 10.69 -11.88
N PHE A 473 -3.80 12.00 -11.96
CA PHE A 473 -4.33 12.82 -10.87
C PHE A 473 -5.05 14.05 -11.41
N ILE A 474 -5.85 14.71 -10.57
CA ILE A 474 -6.55 15.94 -10.91
C ILE A 474 -5.99 17.07 -10.05
N GLU A 475 -5.62 18.19 -10.66
CA GLU A 475 -5.24 19.43 -9.99
C GLU A 475 -6.18 20.52 -10.47
N GLU A 476 -6.91 21.19 -9.57
CA GLU A 476 -7.78 22.32 -9.92
C GLU A 476 -8.83 21.98 -11.01
N GLY A 477 -9.28 20.71 -11.07
CA GLY A 477 -10.22 20.22 -12.07
C GLY A 477 -9.59 19.79 -13.39
N GLU A 478 -8.27 19.94 -13.55
CA GLU A 478 -7.52 19.52 -14.73
C GLU A 478 -6.82 18.19 -14.50
N ARG A 479 -6.95 17.27 -15.47
CA ARG A 479 -6.24 15.99 -15.45
C ARG A 479 -4.76 16.21 -15.73
N GLN A 480 -3.93 15.51 -14.97
CA GLN A 480 -2.50 15.38 -15.20
C GLN A 480 -2.11 13.92 -15.13
N ARG A 481 -0.96 13.61 -15.73
CA ARG A 481 -0.47 12.25 -15.82
C ARG A 481 1.04 12.19 -15.71
N PHE A 482 1.54 11.28 -14.89
CA PHE A 482 2.90 10.77 -15.02
C PHE A 482 2.90 9.49 -15.85
N ILE A 483 3.88 9.33 -16.74
CA ILE A 483 4.08 8.13 -17.55
C ILE A 483 5.49 7.61 -17.28
N MET A 484 5.59 6.44 -16.66
CA MET A 484 6.86 5.84 -16.30
C MET A 484 7.49 5.18 -17.52
N LEU A 485 8.68 5.65 -17.88
CA LEU A 485 9.48 5.06 -18.96
C LEU A 485 10.43 4.00 -18.40
N LYS A 486 10.98 4.24 -17.21
CA LYS A 486 11.95 3.39 -16.51
C LYS A 486 11.89 3.66 -14.99
N GLY A 487 12.32 2.72 -14.17
CA GLY A 487 12.45 2.88 -12.71
C GLY A 487 11.52 2.00 -11.86
N MET A 488 10.90 0.97 -12.44
CA MET A 488 9.93 0.11 -11.75
C MET A 488 10.27 -1.39 -11.84
N LYS A 489 11.29 -1.77 -12.60
CA LYS A 489 11.76 -3.17 -12.71
C LYS A 489 12.95 -3.44 -11.77
N GLU A 490 13.22 -4.72 -11.52
CA GLU A 490 14.20 -5.18 -10.51
C GLU A 490 15.60 -4.64 -10.72
N ASP A 491 16.00 -4.52 -11.99
CA ASP A 491 17.34 -4.07 -12.38
C ASP A 491 17.38 -2.59 -12.82
N ASP A 492 16.30 -1.84 -12.57
CA ASP A 492 16.26 -0.43 -12.92
C ASP A 492 17.08 0.38 -11.92
N THR A 493 18.21 0.94 -12.36
CA THR A 493 19.04 1.85 -11.57
C THR A 493 18.74 3.32 -11.80
N VAL A 494 17.87 3.62 -12.78
CA VAL A 494 17.46 4.97 -13.16
C VAL A 494 15.95 5.07 -13.22
N ALA A 495 15.42 6.22 -12.82
CA ALA A 495 14.04 6.58 -13.04
C ALA A 495 13.97 7.57 -14.22
N ALA A 496 13.03 7.32 -15.12
CA ALA A 496 12.73 8.23 -16.22
C ALA A 496 11.22 8.27 -16.43
N TYR A 497 10.64 9.47 -16.50
CA TYR A 497 9.20 9.63 -16.60
C TYR A 497 8.80 10.92 -17.32
N LEU A 498 7.64 10.85 -17.99
CA LEU A 498 6.99 12.03 -18.53
C LEU A 498 5.98 12.59 -17.54
N TRP A 499 5.98 13.91 -17.37
CA TRP A 499 4.88 14.65 -16.76
C TRP A 499 4.10 15.38 -17.85
N VAL A 500 2.84 15.00 -18.00
CA VAL A 500 1.91 15.55 -19.00
C VAL A 500 0.91 16.41 -18.26
N CYS A 501 1.06 17.73 -18.38
CA CYS A 501 0.25 18.69 -17.63
C CYS A 501 0.04 20.00 -18.40
N ARG A 502 -1.16 20.58 -18.31
CA ARG A 502 -1.45 21.95 -18.77
C ARG A 502 -1.05 22.28 -20.22
N GLY A 503 -1.00 21.30 -21.12
CA GLY A 503 -0.55 21.46 -22.53
C GLY A 503 0.96 21.29 -22.74
N TYR A 504 1.69 20.86 -21.72
CA TYR A 504 3.12 20.58 -21.75
C TYR A 504 3.40 19.09 -21.59
N ILE A 505 4.49 18.66 -22.22
CA ILE A 505 5.14 17.38 -21.97
C ILE A 505 6.53 17.69 -21.41
N ILE A 506 6.84 17.10 -20.26
CA ILE A 506 8.07 17.36 -19.53
C ILE A 506 8.75 16.03 -19.23
N LEU A 507 10.02 15.86 -19.57
CA LEU A 507 10.79 14.66 -19.23
C LEU A 507 11.71 14.96 -18.04
N PHE A 508 11.67 14.06 -17.07
CA PHE A 508 12.63 13.99 -15.97
C PHE A 508 13.36 12.66 -16.02
N ALA A 509 14.63 12.67 -15.61
CA ALA A 509 15.43 11.47 -15.48
C ALA A 509 16.45 11.62 -14.35
N THR A 510 16.81 10.50 -13.71
CA THR A 510 17.92 10.39 -12.74
C THR A 510 19.21 9.86 -13.39
N GLU A 511 19.24 9.72 -14.72
CA GLU A 511 20.39 9.26 -15.47
C GLU A 511 21.53 10.28 -15.38
N ALA A 512 22.73 9.82 -14.99
CA ALA A 512 23.91 10.65 -14.86
C ALA A 512 24.34 11.20 -16.23
N GLU A 513 24.82 12.44 -16.26
CA GLU A 513 25.39 13.03 -17.48
C GLU A 513 26.70 12.37 -17.83
N ILE A 514 26.83 11.92 -19.08
CA ILE A 514 28.12 11.51 -19.63
C ILE A 514 28.87 12.79 -20.01
N GLU A 515 29.88 13.15 -19.21
CA GLU A 515 30.70 14.32 -19.43
C GLU A 515 31.33 14.30 -20.83
N GLY A 516 31.21 15.41 -21.57
CA GLY A 516 31.82 15.58 -22.89
C GLY A 516 30.94 15.24 -24.10
N HIS A 517 29.72 14.75 -23.92
CA HIS A 517 28.76 14.56 -25.02
C HIS A 517 27.89 15.79 -25.24
N THR A 518 27.92 16.33 -26.46
CA THR A 518 27.16 17.53 -26.85
C THR A 518 25.75 17.24 -27.38
N PRO A 519 25.43 16.08 -27.98
CA PRO A 519 24.04 15.72 -28.24
C PRO A 519 23.37 15.16 -26.98
N TRP A 520 22.20 15.71 -26.63
CA TRP A 520 21.40 15.21 -25.49
C TRP A 520 21.01 13.72 -25.63
N GLU A 521 20.92 13.21 -26.87
CA GLU A 521 20.66 11.79 -27.16
C GLU A 521 21.79 10.90 -26.66
N ASP A 522 23.02 11.40 -26.73
CA ASP A 522 24.19 10.68 -26.24
C ASP A 522 24.30 10.78 -24.72
N GLN A 523 23.76 11.84 -24.12
CA GLN A 523 23.74 12.01 -22.66
C GLN A 523 22.71 11.10 -21.96
N LEU A 524 21.66 10.66 -22.68
CA LEU A 524 20.53 9.91 -22.12
C LEU A 524 20.31 8.60 -22.89
N SER A 525 21.31 7.74 -22.82
CA SER A 525 21.36 6.43 -23.44
C SER A 525 20.14 5.55 -23.14
N ILE A 526 19.53 5.70 -21.96
CA ILE A 526 18.36 4.92 -21.54
C ILE A 526 17.07 5.68 -21.83
N SER A 527 16.98 6.93 -21.40
CA SER A 527 15.72 7.67 -21.36
C SER A 527 15.28 8.15 -22.75
N ALA A 528 16.22 8.58 -23.60
CA ALA A 528 15.94 9.13 -24.92
C ALA A 528 15.26 8.14 -25.90
N PRO A 529 15.74 6.88 -26.08
CA PRO A 529 15.08 5.94 -26.99
C PRO A 529 13.67 5.56 -26.53
N LEU A 530 13.44 5.42 -25.21
CA LEU A 530 12.13 5.12 -24.64
C LEU A 530 11.14 6.26 -24.89
N LEU A 531 11.56 7.50 -24.65
CA LEU A 531 10.80 8.69 -24.98
C LEU A 531 10.42 8.73 -26.45
N ARG A 532 11.40 8.57 -27.35
CA ARG A 532 11.20 8.64 -28.80
C ARG A 532 10.20 7.58 -29.25
N SER A 533 10.33 6.35 -28.78
CA SER A 533 9.41 5.26 -29.09
C SER A 533 7.97 5.64 -28.70
N LEU A 534 7.78 6.08 -27.44
CA LEU A 534 6.47 6.49 -26.94
C LEU A 534 5.88 7.66 -27.73
N LEU A 535 6.62 8.76 -27.90
CA LEU A 535 6.12 9.93 -28.62
C LEU A 535 5.90 9.66 -30.12
N THR A 536 6.60 8.70 -30.72
CA THR A 536 6.35 8.27 -32.10
C THR A 536 4.98 7.60 -32.23
N LYS A 537 4.58 6.75 -31.27
CA LYS A 537 3.24 6.11 -31.23
C LYS A 537 2.11 7.14 -31.27
N TYR A 538 2.33 8.32 -30.67
CA TYR A 538 1.37 9.42 -30.62
C TYR A 538 1.62 10.52 -31.67
N ARG A 539 2.51 10.31 -32.65
CA ARG A 539 2.87 11.30 -33.69
C ARG A 539 3.38 12.64 -33.12
N LEU A 540 4.04 12.56 -31.98
CA LEU A 540 4.63 13.67 -31.25
C LEU A 540 6.16 13.67 -31.30
N ALA A 541 6.81 12.70 -31.93
CA ALA A 541 8.28 12.64 -31.99
C ALA A 541 8.96 13.88 -32.60
N HIS A 542 8.26 14.64 -33.45
CA HIS A 542 8.75 15.90 -34.03
C HIS A 542 8.93 17.03 -33.00
N ILE A 543 8.33 16.93 -31.82
CA ILE A 543 8.48 17.91 -30.73
C ILE A 543 9.79 17.70 -29.95
N ILE A 544 10.43 16.56 -30.14
CA ILE A 544 11.72 16.25 -29.51
C ILE A 544 12.74 17.19 -30.13
N PRO A 545 13.40 18.06 -29.33
CA PRO A 545 14.35 19.01 -29.87
C PRO A 545 15.47 18.31 -30.63
N ARG A 546 15.68 18.73 -31.89
CA ARG A 546 16.89 18.41 -32.66
C ARG A 546 17.93 19.46 -32.31
N TRP A 547 18.61 19.31 -31.18
CA TRP A 547 19.78 20.13 -30.88
C TRP A 547 20.93 19.61 -31.75
N GLY A 548 21.33 20.40 -32.73
CA GLY A 548 22.45 20.15 -33.63
C GLY A 548 23.58 21.14 -33.41
#